data_AF-A0A644YK89-F1
#
_entry.id   AF-A0A644YK89-F1
#
_cell.length_a   1.000
_cell.length_b   1.000
_cell.length_c   1.000
_cell.angle_alpha   90.00
_cell.angle_beta   90.00
_cell.angle_gamma   90.00
#
_symmetry.space_group_name_H-M   'P 1'
#
loop_
_entity.id
_entity.type
_entity.pdbx_description
1 polymer ?
#
loop_
_entity_poly.entity_id
_entity_poly.type
_entity_poly.pdbx_seq_one_letter_code
_entity_poly.pdbx_strand_id
1 'polypeptide(L)'
;MGVTVSVLKSSEVQALAAATAAILPKYITNGSAINVSSVYSYDPRSTYYYYDLKGLVQSLTSSDDQTLFSAWSDAFELAVPLHLTTDKTYSSFVYGMISMAGSSGLSAYIPRSSYASLNTFYHSYAWYSAAGWSNTGW
;
A
#
# COMPACT_ATOMS: atom_id res chain seq x y z
N MET A 1 -7.36 11.98 -22.42
CA MET A 1 -6.34 11.09 -21.82
C MET A 1 -6.07 11.61 -20.42
N GLY A 2 -5.96 10.74 -19.43
CA GLY A 2 -5.77 11.10 -18.03
C GLY A 2 -4.45 10.57 -17.47
N VAL A 3 -3.99 11.15 -16.37
CA VAL A 3 -2.72 10.81 -15.73
C VAL A 3 -2.88 10.85 -14.22
N THR A 4 -2.09 10.02 -13.53
CA THR A 4 -1.91 10.07 -12.08
C THR A 4 -0.41 10.22 -11.80
N VAL A 5 -0.05 11.16 -10.93
CA VAL A 5 1.34 11.49 -10.59
C VAL A 5 1.41 11.81 -9.11
N SER A 6 2.45 11.31 -8.45
CA SER A 6 2.72 11.62 -7.04
C SER A 6 4.18 11.99 -6.84
N VAL A 7 4.45 12.74 -5.78
CA VAL A 7 5.81 13.04 -5.30
C VAL A 7 6.02 12.30 -3.99
N LEU A 8 7.13 11.58 -3.89
CA LEU A 8 7.57 10.93 -2.64
C LEU A 8 8.77 11.69 -2.08
N LYS A 9 8.62 12.29 -0.90
CA LYS A 9 9.68 12.98 -0.17
C LYS A 9 10.56 11.96 0.55
N SER A 10 11.70 11.62 -0.05
CA SER A 10 12.55 10.52 0.42
C SER A 10 13.05 10.69 1.87
N SER A 11 13.21 11.92 2.37
CA SER A 11 13.61 12.17 3.76
C SER A 11 12.60 11.67 4.80
N GLU A 12 11.32 11.50 4.41
CA GLU A 12 10.25 11.07 5.32
C GLU A 12 9.95 9.56 5.21
N VAL A 13 10.54 8.87 4.23
CA VAL A 13 10.25 7.44 3.98
C VAL A 13 10.61 6.57 5.18
N GLN A 14 11.66 6.93 5.92
CA GLN A 14 12.03 6.20 7.14
C GLN A 14 11.01 6.38 8.26
N ALA A 15 10.44 7.59 8.41
CA ALA A 15 9.37 7.84 9.36
C ALA A 15 8.08 7.10 8.97
N LEU A 16 7.74 7.09 7.67
CA LEU A 16 6.60 6.32 7.16
C LEU A 16 6.79 4.81 7.37
N ALA A 17 8.00 4.28 7.16
CA ALA A 17 8.31 2.87 7.43
C ALA A 17 8.11 2.54 8.92
N ALA A 18 8.63 3.37 9.82
CA ALA A 18 8.47 3.18 11.27
C ALA A 18 6.99 3.23 11.69
N ALA A 19 6.21 4.18 11.17
CA ALA A 19 4.77 4.23 11.41
C ALA A 19 4.06 2.97 10.88
N THR A 20 4.45 2.50 9.71
CA THR A 20 3.88 1.27 9.10
C THR A 20 4.20 0.04 9.95
N ALA A 21 5.42 -0.04 10.49
CA ALA A 21 5.86 -1.13 11.37
C ALA A 21 5.11 -1.17 12.71
N ALA A 22 4.53 -0.05 13.16
CA ALA A 22 3.65 -0.02 14.33
C ALA A 22 2.25 -0.60 14.05
N ILE A 23 1.87 -0.74 12.77
CA ILE A 23 0.55 -1.20 12.34
C ILE A 23 0.59 -2.64 11.84
N LEU A 24 1.42 -2.96 10.83
CA LEU A 24 1.29 -4.22 10.11
C LEU A 24 1.36 -5.46 11.02
N PRO A 25 2.35 -5.61 11.93
CA PRO A 25 2.44 -6.78 12.79
C PRO A 25 1.31 -6.90 13.82
N LYS A 26 0.61 -5.80 14.12
CA LYS A 26 -0.52 -5.79 15.05
C LYS A 26 -1.76 -6.44 14.43
N TYR A 27 -1.99 -6.26 13.14
CA TYR A 27 -3.21 -6.75 12.46
C TYR A 27 -2.96 -7.94 11.53
N ILE A 28 -1.72 -8.14 11.09
CA ILE A 28 -1.35 -9.26 10.22
C ILE A 28 -0.42 -10.17 11.03
N THR A 29 -0.88 -11.38 11.31
CA THR A 29 -0.15 -12.35 12.12
C THR A 29 -0.14 -13.71 11.44
N ASN A 30 0.95 -14.47 11.64
CA ASN A 30 1.10 -15.84 11.15
C ASN A 30 0.89 -16.01 9.63
N GLY A 31 1.22 -14.99 8.84
CA GLY A 31 1.03 -15.05 7.38
C GLY A 31 -0.44 -15.19 6.98
N SER A 32 -1.36 -14.66 7.79
CA SER A 32 -2.80 -14.74 7.52
C SER A 32 -3.18 -13.99 6.25
N ALA A 33 -4.22 -14.48 5.56
CA ALA A 33 -4.73 -13.84 4.36
C ALA A 33 -5.17 -12.39 4.63
N ILE A 34 -4.68 -11.46 3.82
CA ILE A 34 -4.98 -10.03 3.93
C ILE A 34 -6.18 -9.72 3.05
N ASN A 35 -7.25 -9.16 3.64
CA ASN A 35 -8.43 -8.75 2.88
C ASN A 35 -8.14 -7.43 2.15
N VAL A 36 -8.15 -7.49 0.82
CA VAL A 36 -7.88 -6.35 -0.07
C VAL A 36 -9.11 -5.90 -0.86
N SER A 37 -10.31 -6.39 -0.53
CA SER A 37 -11.52 -6.12 -1.32
C SER A 37 -11.90 -4.65 -1.40
N SER A 38 -11.57 -3.86 -0.37
CA SER A 38 -11.78 -2.41 -0.32
C SER A 38 -10.53 -1.61 -0.67
N VAL A 39 -9.39 -2.27 -0.93
CA VAL A 39 -8.12 -1.60 -1.22
C VAL A 39 -8.00 -1.36 -2.71
N TYR A 40 -7.83 -0.10 -3.10
CA TYR A 40 -7.64 0.27 -4.49
C TYR A 40 -6.42 -0.45 -5.10
N SER A 41 -6.54 -0.97 -6.31
CA SER A 41 -5.42 -1.56 -7.05
C SER A 41 -5.08 -0.74 -8.28
N TYR A 42 -3.82 -0.33 -8.40
CA TYR A 42 -3.27 0.31 -9.58
C TYR A 42 -3.01 -0.68 -10.72
N ASP A 43 -3.11 -1.99 -10.45
CA ASP A 43 -2.88 -3.05 -11.41
C ASP A 43 -4.21 -3.65 -11.88
N PRO A 44 -4.70 -3.31 -13.08
CA PRO A 44 -5.95 -3.84 -13.59
C PRO A 44 -5.83 -5.28 -14.13
N ARG A 45 -4.63 -5.89 -14.07
CA ARG A 45 -4.43 -7.30 -14.41
C ARG A 45 -4.90 -8.19 -13.26
N SER A 46 -5.15 -9.46 -13.55
CA SER A 46 -5.41 -10.48 -12.52
C SER A 46 -4.22 -10.73 -11.58
N THR A 47 -3.06 -10.13 -11.86
CA THR A 47 -1.86 -10.23 -11.03
C THR A 47 -1.88 -9.34 -9.80
N TYR A 48 -2.65 -8.24 -9.83
CA TYR A 48 -2.81 -7.26 -8.74
C TYR A 48 -1.53 -6.99 -7.92
N TYR A 49 -0.43 -6.56 -8.55
CA TYR A 49 0.85 -6.37 -7.83
C TYR A 49 0.91 -5.09 -7.02
N TYR A 50 0.09 -4.11 -7.37
CA TYR A 50 0.18 -2.74 -6.86
C TYR A 50 -1.14 -2.34 -6.21
N TYR A 51 -1.17 -2.38 -4.87
CA TYR A 51 -2.31 -1.92 -4.07
C TYR A 51 -2.00 -0.58 -3.42
N ASP A 52 -3.03 0.20 -3.10
CA ASP A 52 -2.89 1.46 -2.40
C ASP A 52 -2.44 1.27 -0.95
N LEU A 53 -1.30 1.88 -0.57
CA LEU A 53 -0.73 1.71 0.76
C LEU A 53 -1.64 2.32 1.85
N LYS A 54 -2.19 3.51 1.61
CA LYS A 54 -3.13 4.15 2.55
C LYS A 54 -4.41 3.33 2.67
N GLY A 55 -4.96 2.87 1.55
CA GLY A 55 -6.12 1.97 1.53
C GLY A 55 -5.87 0.67 2.30
N LEU A 56 -4.68 0.07 2.17
CA LEU A 56 -4.29 -1.10 2.96
C LEU A 56 -4.31 -0.79 4.46
N VAL A 57 -3.60 0.26 4.88
CA VAL A 57 -3.53 0.59 6.31
C VAL A 57 -4.90 0.95 6.88
N GLN A 58 -5.72 1.69 6.15
CA GLN A 58 -7.12 1.95 6.50
C GLN A 58 -7.94 0.67 6.66
N SER A 59 -7.75 -0.31 5.79
CA SER A 59 -8.50 -1.57 5.84
C SER A 59 -8.14 -2.46 7.05
N LEU A 60 -6.95 -2.27 7.62
CA LEU A 60 -6.47 -3.04 8.78
C LEU A 60 -6.90 -2.42 10.11
N THR A 61 -6.89 -1.09 10.21
CA THR A 61 -7.17 -0.38 11.45
C THR A 61 -8.67 -0.38 11.76
N SER A 62 -9.05 -0.89 12.93
CA SER A 62 -10.42 -0.82 13.45
C SER A 62 -10.75 0.56 14.03
N SER A 63 -12.02 0.81 14.35
CA SER A 63 -12.49 2.05 14.98
C SER A 63 -11.78 2.39 16.29
N ASP A 64 -11.30 1.37 17.01
CA ASP A 64 -10.67 1.53 18.33
C ASP A 64 -9.21 2.03 18.22
N ASP A 65 -8.62 1.95 17.03
CA ASP A 65 -7.23 2.32 16.75
C ASP A 65 -7.12 3.55 15.84
N GLN A 66 -8.16 4.38 15.83
CA GLN A 66 -8.21 5.60 15.03
C GLN A 66 -7.03 6.54 15.29
N THR A 67 -6.53 6.62 16.52
CA THR A 67 -5.35 7.42 16.87
C THR A 67 -4.08 6.90 16.19
N LEU A 68 -3.92 5.57 16.11
CA LEU A 68 -2.79 4.93 15.44
C LEU A 68 -2.86 5.15 13.93
N PHE A 69 -4.06 5.01 13.36
CA PHE A 69 -4.29 5.33 11.95
C PHE A 69 -4.00 6.81 11.64
N SER A 70 -4.48 7.74 12.47
CA SER A 70 -4.24 9.17 12.27
C SER A 70 -2.76 9.51 12.32
N ALA A 71 -2.01 9.00 13.30
CA ALA A 71 -0.56 9.21 13.38
C ALA A 71 0.18 8.63 12.17
N TRP A 72 -0.23 7.46 11.67
CA TRP A 72 0.31 6.91 10.43
C TRP A 72 -0.04 7.77 9.23
N SER A 73 -1.28 8.26 9.15
CA SER A 73 -1.74 9.14 8.07
C SER A 73 -0.92 10.43 8.04
N ASP A 74 -0.60 11.02 9.19
CA ASP A 74 0.25 12.22 9.25
C ASP A 74 1.65 11.95 8.67
N ALA A 75 2.26 10.81 9.00
CA ALA A 75 3.54 10.40 8.42
C ALA A 75 3.43 10.14 6.90
N PHE A 76 2.30 9.59 6.45
CA PHE A 76 2.04 9.36 5.03
C PHE A 76 1.92 10.68 4.25
N GLU A 77 1.17 11.66 4.74
CA GLU A 77 1.00 12.95 4.06
C GLU A 77 2.33 13.74 3.99
N LEU A 78 3.20 13.59 4.99
CA LEU A 78 4.56 14.15 4.94
C LEU A 78 5.43 13.47 3.87
N ALA A 79 5.30 12.15 3.74
CA ALA A 79 6.03 11.37 2.75
C ALA A 79 5.49 11.54 1.33
N VAL A 80 4.19 11.73 1.15
CA VAL A 80 3.52 11.90 -0.16
C VAL A 80 2.90 13.30 -0.23
N PRO A 81 3.72 14.37 -0.29
CA PRO A 81 3.21 15.75 -0.23
C PRO A 81 2.37 16.17 -1.44
N LEU A 82 2.41 15.40 -2.53
CA LEU A 82 1.64 15.66 -3.73
C LEU A 82 1.12 14.36 -4.32
N HIS A 83 -0.18 14.31 -4.57
CA HIS A 83 -0.84 13.33 -5.42
C HIS A 83 -1.84 14.07 -6.32
N LEU A 84 -1.60 14.04 -7.63
CA LEU A 84 -2.44 14.65 -8.64
C LEU A 84 -2.97 13.56 -9.55
N THR A 85 -4.29 13.49 -9.70
CA THR A 85 -4.91 12.49 -10.56
C THR A 85 -6.12 13.05 -11.28
N THR A 86 -6.28 12.67 -12.55
CA THR A 86 -7.59 12.73 -13.20
C THR A 86 -8.49 11.61 -12.69
N ASP A 87 -9.81 11.75 -12.80
CA ASP A 87 -10.79 10.74 -12.36
C ASP A 87 -10.53 9.34 -12.94
N LYS A 88 -9.98 9.29 -14.16
CA LYS A 88 -9.62 8.04 -14.84
C LYS A 88 -8.26 8.15 -15.52
N THR A 89 -7.51 7.06 -15.54
CA THR A 89 -6.27 6.90 -16.32
C THR A 89 -6.44 5.84 -17.38
N TYR A 90 -5.58 5.83 -18.39
CA TYR A 90 -5.62 4.80 -19.44
C TYR A 90 -4.73 3.62 -19.05
N SER A 91 -5.25 2.40 -19.20
CA SER A 91 -4.46 1.18 -19.14
C SER A 91 -4.43 0.50 -20.50
N SER A 92 -3.22 0.24 -21.00
CA SER A 92 -3.00 -0.49 -22.25
C SER A 92 -3.36 -1.97 -22.14
N PHE A 93 -3.42 -2.53 -20.93
CA PHE A 93 -3.80 -3.92 -20.71
C PHE A 93 -5.30 -4.14 -20.94
N VAL A 94 -6.14 -3.23 -20.42
CA VAL A 94 -7.60 -3.29 -20.60
C VAL A 94 -8.07 -2.53 -21.85
N TYR A 95 -7.14 -1.92 -22.59
CA TYR A 95 -7.40 -1.04 -23.73
C TYR A 95 -8.47 0.04 -23.43
N GLY A 96 -8.41 0.63 -22.23
CA GLY A 96 -9.50 1.49 -21.75
C GLY A 96 -9.16 2.33 -20.53
N MET A 97 -10.15 3.11 -20.11
CA MET A 97 -10.03 4.01 -18.96
C MET A 97 -10.38 3.29 -17.66
N ILE A 98 -9.49 3.33 -16.67
CA ILE A 98 -9.69 2.81 -15.32
C ILE A 98 -9.93 3.97 -14.35
N SER A 99 -10.81 3.78 -13.37
CA SER A 99 -11.07 4.77 -12.32
C SER A 99 -9.85 4.91 -11.41
N MET A 100 -9.56 6.15 -10.98
CA MET A 100 -8.57 6.45 -9.93
C MET A 100 -9.23 6.76 -8.57
N ALA A 101 -10.55 6.56 -8.45
CA ALA A 101 -11.25 6.75 -7.18
C ALA A 101 -10.69 5.80 -6.11
N GLY A 102 -10.18 6.37 -5.01
CA GLY A 102 -9.57 5.63 -3.91
C GLY A 102 -8.05 5.53 -3.97
N SER A 103 -7.37 6.12 -4.96
CA SER A 103 -5.91 6.21 -4.96
C SER A 103 -5.39 7.31 -4.03
N SER A 104 -4.34 7.01 -3.29
CA SER A 104 -3.58 7.95 -2.46
C SER A 104 -2.18 8.27 -3.02
N GLY A 105 -1.81 7.63 -4.13
CA GLY A 105 -0.62 7.97 -4.88
C GLY A 105 0.64 7.18 -4.54
N LEU A 106 0.58 6.23 -3.60
CA LEU A 106 1.69 5.33 -3.28
C LEU A 106 1.22 3.88 -3.22
N SER A 107 1.81 3.04 -4.08
CA SER A 107 1.49 1.62 -4.13
C SER A 107 2.36 0.79 -3.18
N ALA A 108 1.83 -0.33 -2.70
CA ALA A 108 2.55 -1.37 -1.98
C ALA A 108 2.21 -2.76 -2.56
N TYR A 109 3.17 -3.68 -2.41
CA TYR A 109 2.95 -5.10 -2.63
C TYR A 109 2.27 -5.71 -1.41
N ILE A 110 1.29 -6.58 -1.64
CA ILE A 110 0.60 -7.34 -0.58
C ILE A 110 0.87 -8.83 -0.82
N PRO A 111 1.56 -9.51 0.11
CA PRO A 111 1.82 -10.94 0.01
C PRO A 111 0.55 -11.78 -0.06
N ARG A 112 0.61 -12.87 -0.84
CA ARG A 112 -0.45 -13.90 -0.89
C ARG A 112 0.13 -15.28 -1.16
N SER A 113 -0.51 -16.32 -0.67
CA SER A 113 0.05 -17.68 -0.67
C SER A 113 0.31 -18.23 -2.07
N SER A 114 -0.48 -17.80 -3.07
CA SER A 114 -0.29 -18.21 -4.47
C SER A 114 1.00 -17.68 -5.09
N TYR A 115 1.67 -16.69 -4.48
CA TYR A 115 2.84 -15.99 -5.02
C TYR A 115 4.12 -16.28 -4.22
N ALA A 116 4.33 -17.53 -3.80
CA ALA A 116 5.47 -17.92 -2.94
C ALA A 116 6.83 -17.37 -3.40
N SER A 117 7.20 -17.54 -4.68
CA SER A 117 8.49 -17.05 -5.20
C SER A 117 8.61 -15.52 -5.15
N LEU A 118 7.51 -14.80 -5.37
CA LEU A 118 7.49 -13.34 -5.28
C LEU A 118 7.53 -12.86 -3.83
N ASN A 119 6.85 -13.56 -2.90
CA ASN A 119 6.95 -13.28 -1.47
C ASN A 119 8.41 -13.42 -1.01
N THR A 120 9.09 -14.51 -1.38
CA THR A 120 10.51 -14.72 -1.07
C THR A 120 11.40 -13.64 -1.68
N PHE A 121 11.14 -13.21 -2.91
CA PHE A 121 11.89 -12.11 -3.52
C PHE A 121 11.63 -10.79 -2.79
N TYR A 122 10.40 -10.52 -2.37
CA TYR A 122 10.04 -9.30 -1.64
C TYR A 122 10.81 -9.16 -0.32
N HIS A 123 11.21 -10.27 0.32
CA HIS A 123 12.03 -10.26 1.53
C HIS A 123 13.40 -9.58 1.34
N SER A 124 13.91 -9.47 0.11
CA SER A 124 15.19 -8.78 -0.16
C SER A 124 15.10 -7.25 -0.14
N TYR A 125 13.89 -6.67 -0.05
CA TYR A 125 13.71 -5.22 -0.05
C TYR A 125 13.89 -4.64 1.35
N ALA A 126 14.63 -3.54 1.48
CA ALA A 126 14.79 -2.85 2.77
C ALA A 126 13.45 -2.44 3.39
N TRP A 127 12.46 -2.11 2.55
CA TRP A 127 11.10 -1.80 2.99
C TRP A 127 10.41 -2.97 3.70
N TYR A 128 10.66 -4.22 3.30
CA TYR A 128 10.06 -5.40 3.94
C TYR A 128 10.41 -5.44 5.45
N SER A 129 11.68 -5.29 5.79
CA SER A 129 12.11 -5.25 7.18
C SER A 129 11.70 -3.94 7.88
N ALA A 130 11.94 -2.80 7.23
CA ALA A 130 11.72 -1.49 7.85
C ALA A 130 10.25 -1.17 8.14
N ALA A 131 9.32 -1.63 7.29
CA ALA A 131 7.89 -1.44 7.47
C ALA A 131 7.23 -2.55 8.32
N GLY A 132 8.03 -3.47 8.88
CA GLY A 132 7.56 -4.50 9.81
C GLY A 132 6.94 -5.73 9.15
N TRP A 133 6.98 -5.90 7.83
CA TRP A 133 6.46 -7.09 7.16
C TRP A 133 7.13 -8.39 7.67
N SER A 134 8.42 -8.32 8.02
CA SER A 134 9.17 -9.44 8.61
C SER A 134 8.57 -10.01 9.89
N ASN A 135 7.72 -9.25 10.58
CA ASN A 135 7.09 -9.64 11.84
C ASN A 135 5.64 -10.10 11.66
N THR A 136 5.13 -10.15 10.42
CA THR A 136 3.73 -10.52 10.12
C THR A 136 3.55 -12.02 9.85
N GLY A 137 4.66 -12.74 9.62
CA GLY A 137 4.66 -14.13 9.16
C GLY A 137 4.53 -14.31 7.64
N TRP A 138 4.53 -13.22 6.87
CA TRP A 138 4.63 -13.21 5.40
C TRP A 138 6.05 -13.07 4.88
#